data_AF-A0A9N9KIL9-F1
#
_entry.id   AF-A0A9N9KIL9-F1
#
_cell.length_a   1.000
_cell.length_b   1.000
_cell.length_c   1.000
_cell.angle_alpha   90.00
_cell.angle_beta   90.00
_cell.angle_gamma   90.00
#
_symmetry.space_group_name_H-M   'P 1'
#
loop_
_entity.id
_entity.type
_entity.pdbx_description
1 polymer ?
#
loop_
_entity_poly.entity_id
_entity_poly.type
_entity_poly.pdbx_seq_one_letter_code
_entity_poly.pdbx_strand_id
1 'polypeptide(L)'
;SHNIRVWHTPAEKFDESCLVPTMGQSPSLMFWACFSWHGLGPIVPIYGKVNGEVYIKLIRRHALRAVCQLVPNSQAGIPILPWPAQSPDLNPIENMWQEVERRLQNSPDKPTSIDDLEKKVIAAWYSIPCKFYCRLINSVVYQIREYYRVK
;
A
#
# COMPACT_ATOMS: atom_id res chain seq x y z
N SER A 1 -31.53 -3.00 -38.67
CA SER A 1 -30.21 -3.65 -38.87
C SER A 1 -29.33 -2.76 -39.74
N HIS A 2 -28.38 -2.03 -39.16
CA HIS A 2 -27.32 -1.36 -39.91
C HIS A 2 -26.00 -1.50 -39.14
N ASN A 3 -25.23 -2.54 -39.47
CA ASN A 3 -23.87 -2.73 -38.96
C ASN A 3 -22.93 -1.86 -39.79
N ILE A 4 -22.37 -0.81 -39.19
CA ILE A 4 -21.27 -0.04 -39.77
C ILE A 4 -19.98 -0.82 -39.47
N ARG A 5 -19.29 -1.31 -40.49
CA ARG A 5 -17.94 -1.86 -40.35
C ARG A 5 -16.94 -0.73 -40.58
N VAL A 6 -16.08 -0.51 -39.59
CA VAL A 6 -14.95 0.42 -39.67
C VAL A 6 -13.68 -0.42 -39.83
N TRP A 7 -12.88 -0.12 -40.85
CA TRP A 7 -11.56 -0.72 -41.05
C TRP A 7 -10.50 0.25 -40.54
N HIS A 8 -9.51 -0.25 -39.78
CA HIS A 8 -8.33 0.52 -39.40
C HIS A 8 -7.11 0.01 -40.16
N THR A 9 -6.28 0.92 -40.67
CA THR A 9 -4.97 0.58 -41.23
C THR A 9 -3.89 0.59 -40.13
N PRO A 10 -2.78 -0.16 -40.26
CA PRO A 10 -1.85 -0.43 -39.15
C PRO A 10 -1.06 0.79 -38.62
N ALA A 11 -1.13 1.94 -39.29
CA ALA A 11 -0.29 3.11 -39.00
C ALA A 11 -0.94 4.15 -38.06
N GLU A 12 -2.23 4.05 -37.76
CA GLU A 12 -2.99 5.07 -36.98
C GLU A 12 -3.19 4.68 -35.50
N LYS A 13 -2.41 3.74 -34.98
CA LYS A 13 -2.63 3.15 -33.64
C LYS A 13 -2.33 4.10 -32.46
N PHE A 14 -1.91 5.34 -32.73
CA PHE A 14 -1.51 6.33 -31.73
C PHE A 14 -1.99 7.76 -32.06
N ASP A 15 -3.14 7.93 -32.72
CA ASP A 15 -3.71 9.27 -32.85
C ASP A 15 -4.33 9.72 -31.51
N GLU A 16 -3.78 10.80 -30.96
CA GLU A 16 -4.15 11.36 -29.65
C GLU A 16 -5.60 11.89 -29.64
N SER A 17 -6.18 12.20 -30.81
CA SER A 17 -7.59 12.60 -30.95
C SER A 17 -8.57 11.44 -30.76
N CYS A 18 -8.08 10.18 -30.76
CA CYS A 18 -8.88 8.96 -30.63
C CYS A 18 -8.75 8.29 -29.25
N LEU A 19 -7.96 8.85 -28.33
CA LEU A 19 -7.79 8.33 -26.97
C LEU A 19 -8.78 9.01 -26.03
N VAL A 20 -9.98 8.45 -25.89
CA VAL A 20 -10.85 8.75 -24.75
C VAL A 20 -10.18 8.14 -23.51
N PRO A 21 -9.91 8.90 -22.42
CA PRO A 21 -9.33 8.34 -21.20
C PRO A 21 -10.35 7.38 -20.58
N THR A 22 -10.27 6.13 -21.00
CA THR A 22 -11.08 5.06 -20.45
C THR A 22 -10.36 4.66 -19.16
N MET A 23 -11.03 4.82 -18.01
CA MET A 23 -10.69 4.15 -16.74
C MET A 23 -10.85 2.63 -16.92
N GLY A 24 -10.15 2.07 -17.89
CA GLY A 24 -10.13 0.66 -18.21
C GLY A 24 -9.42 -0.05 -17.07
N GLN A 25 -10.03 -1.13 -16.61
CA GLN A 25 -9.59 -2.00 -15.52
C GLN A 25 -8.18 -2.55 -15.82
N SER A 26 -7.17 -1.74 -15.54
CA SER A 26 -5.82 -2.25 -15.35
C SER A 26 -5.91 -3.24 -14.19
N PRO A 27 -5.41 -4.47 -14.34
CA PRO A 27 -5.46 -5.43 -13.26
C PRO A 27 -4.80 -4.83 -12.02
N SER A 28 -5.58 -4.70 -10.94
CA SER A 28 -5.12 -4.14 -9.67
C SER A 28 -4.89 -5.26 -8.67
N LEU A 29 -3.74 -5.21 -8.00
CA LEU A 29 -3.40 -6.11 -6.90
C LEU A 29 -3.42 -5.31 -5.61
N MET A 30 -4.19 -5.78 -4.63
CA MET A 30 -4.27 -5.16 -3.31
C MET A 30 -3.18 -5.70 -2.41
N PHE A 31 -2.72 -4.90 -1.46
CA PHE A 31 -1.72 -5.31 -0.48
C PHE A 31 -2.16 -4.95 0.93
N TRP A 32 -1.85 -5.82 1.89
CA TRP A 32 -1.82 -5.47 3.31
C TRP A 32 -0.37 -5.42 3.76
N ALA A 33 0.00 -4.41 4.54
CA ALA A 33 1.32 -4.34 5.14
C ALA A 33 1.25 -3.69 6.53
N CYS A 34 2.27 -3.96 7.34
CA CYS A 34 2.49 -3.28 8.60
C CYS A 34 3.97 -3.02 8.82
N PHE A 35 4.31 -2.07 9.69
CA PHE A 35 5.70 -1.83 10.10
C PHE A 35 5.75 -1.28 11.53
N SER A 36 6.95 -1.21 12.09
CA SER A 36 7.21 -0.72 13.44
C SER A 36 8.54 0.06 13.47
N TRP A 37 8.85 0.63 14.63
CA TRP A 37 10.15 1.26 14.87
C TRP A 37 11.32 0.30 14.66
N HIS A 38 11.12 -0.97 15.00
CA HIS A 38 12.16 -2.00 14.95
C HIS A 38 12.34 -2.60 13.55
N GLY A 39 11.43 -2.32 12.62
CA GLY A 39 11.52 -2.87 11.29
C GLY A 39 10.21 -2.94 10.53
N LEU A 40 10.35 -3.32 9.26
CA LEU A 40 9.23 -3.60 8.37
C LEU A 40 8.57 -4.93 8.78
N GLY A 41 7.25 -4.92 8.83
CA GLY A 41 6.46 -6.13 8.92
C GLY A 41 6.19 -6.72 7.53
N PRO A 42 5.43 -7.82 7.47
CA PRO A 42 5.12 -8.48 6.21
C PRO A 42 4.25 -7.59 5.33
N ILE A 43 4.56 -7.61 4.04
CA ILE A 43 3.68 -7.14 2.97
C ILE A 43 3.06 -8.36 2.29
N VAL A 44 1.74 -8.38 2.18
CA VAL A 44 0.95 -9.55 1.78
C VAL A 44 0.03 -9.14 0.62
N PRO A 45 0.18 -9.73 -0.57
CA PRO A 45 -0.76 -9.52 -1.67
C PRO A 45 -2.12 -10.14 -1.30
N ILE A 46 -3.18 -9.48 -1.71
CA ILE A 46 -4.55 -9.94 -1.54
C ILE A 46 -5.18 -10.12 -2.91
N TYR A 47 -5.49 -11.38 -3.23
CA TYR A 47 -6.15 -11.74 -4.48
C TYR A 47 -7.66 -11.72 -4.30
N GLY A 48 -8.35 -10.94 -5.13
CA GLY A 48 -9.82 -10.84 -5.12
C GLY A 48 -10.37 -9.75 -4.18
N LYS A 49 -11.66 -9.86 -3.85
CA LYS A 49 -12.36 -8.85 -3.04
C LYS A 49 -12.03 -9.01 -1.56
N VAL A 50 -11.62 -7.93 -0.91
CA VAL A 50 -11.46 -7.87 0.55
C VAL A 50 -12.83 -7.72 1.20
N ASN A 51 -13.22 -8.69 2.03
CA ASN A 51 -14.36 -8.56 2.94
C ASN A 51 -13.87 -8.54 4.40
N GLY A 52 -14.77 -8.27 5.35
CA GLY A 52 -14.42 -8.18 6.77
C GLY A 52 -13.79 -9.46 7.33
N GLU A 53 -14.21 -10.64 6.86
CA GLU A 53 -13.65 -11.92 7.32
C GLU A 53 -12.22 -12.15 6.83
N VAL A 54 -11.95 -11.85 5.56
CA VAL A 54 -10.60 -11.91 4.97
C VAL A 54 -9.68 -10.94 5.70
N TYR A 55 -10.16 -9.74 6.00
CA TYR A 55 -9.41 -8.74 6.75
C TYR A 55 -9.07 -9.21 8.18
N ILE A 56 -10.05 -9.76 8.91
CA ILE A 56 -9.83 -10.31 10.26
C ILE A 56 -8.83 -11.48 10.21
N LYS A 57 -8.95 -12.38 9.21
CA LYS A 57 -8.00 -13.50 9.04
C LYS A 57 -6.59 -13.01 8.74
N LEU A 58 -6.43 -11.99 7.89
CA LEU A 58 -5.15 -11.37 7.58
C LEU A 58 -4.51 -10.76 8.84
N ILE A 59 -5.25 -9.95 9.59
CA ILE A 59 -4.75 -9.36 10.85
C ILE A 59 -4.33 -10.44 11.83
N ARG A 60 -5.20 -11.44 12.09
CA ARG A 60 -4.88 -12.50 13.06
C ARG A 60 -3.66 -13.32 12.64
N ARG A 61 -3.46 -13.59 11.36
CA ARG A 61 -2.32 -14.39 10.89
C ARG A 61 -1.02 -13.60 10.82
N HIS A 62 -1.08 -12.37 10.32
CA HIS A 62 0.11 -11.59 9.99
C HIS A 62 0.43 -10.53 11.03
N ALA A 63 -0.55 -9.81 11.56
CA ALA A 63 -0.30 -8.76 12.55
C ALA A 63 0.16 -9.35 13.90
N LEU A 64 -0.50 -10.42 14.39
CA LEU A 64 -0.06 -11.09 15.64
C LEU A 64 1.38 -11.59 15.52
N ARG A 65 1.70 -12.27 14.41
CA ARG A 65 3.05 -12.79 14.16
C ARG A 65 4.08 -11.67 14.01
N ALA A 66 3.75 -10.61 13.28
CA ALA A 66 4.61 -9.45 13.12
C ALA A 66 4.86 -8.74 14.46
N VAL A 67 3.84 -8.60 15.31
CA VAL A 67 4.01 -8.00 16.65
C VAL A 67 4.92 -8.87 17.52
N CYS A 68 4.72 -10.18 17.56
CA CYS A 68 5.61 -11.08 18.30
C CYS A 68 7.07 -11.02 17.81
N GLN A 69 7.30 -10.79 16.51
CA GLN A 69 8.64 -10.70 15.93
C GLN A 69 9.28 -9.31 16.12
N LEU A 70 8.50 -8.24 15.94
CA LEU A 70 8.99 -6.86 15.95
C LEU A 70 8.98 -6.24 17.34
N VAL A 71 8.25 -6.82 18.30
CA VAL A 71 8.12 -6.34 19.67
C VAL A 71 8.23 -7.53 20.66
N PRO A 72 9.45 -8.05 20.91
CA PRO A 72 9.65 -9.30 21.66
C PRO A 72 9.15 -9.28 23.12
N ASN A 73 8.87 -8.10 23.68
CA ASN A 73 8.48 -7.90 25.07
C ASN A 73 6.99 -7.57 25.29
N SER A 74 6.14 -7.67 24.26
CA SER A 74 4.69 -7.45 24.42
C SER A 74 4.01 -8.69 25.02
N GLN A 75 4.21 -8.95 26.31
CA GLN A 75 3.54 -10.04 27.03
C GLN A 75 2.10 -9.68 27.46
N ALA A 76 1.69 -8.42 27.32
CA ALA A 76 0.41 -7.89 27.81
C ALA A 76 -0.50 -7.44 26.65
N GLY A 77 -0.85 -8.36 25.73
CA GLY A 77 -1.73 -8.05 24.60
C GLY A 77 -1.17 -6.99 23.64
N ILE A 78 -1.90 -6.71 22.56
CA ILE A 78 -1.57 -5.59 21.66
C ILE A 78 -2.28 -4.36 22.22
N PRO A 79 -1.58 -3.40 22.84
CA PRO A 79 -2.22 -2.14 23.23
C PRO A 79 -2.72 -1.45 21.96
N ILE A 80 -4.05 -1.30 21.87
CA ILE A 80 -4.69 -0.57 20.78
C ILE A 80 -4.48 0.91 21.06
N LEU A 81 -3.81 1.61 20.15
CA LEU A 81 -3.69 3.06 20.22
C LEU A 81 -5.10 3.67 20.10
N PRO A 82 -5.52 4.55 21.01
CA PRO A 82 -6.76 5.30 20.85
C PRO A 82 -6.58 6.24 19.66
N TRP A 83 -7.08 5.84 18.49
CA TRP A 83 -6.97 6.64 17.29
C TRP A 83 -8.10 7.68 17.27
N PRO A 84 -7.80 8.99 17.12
CA PRO A 84 -8.84 9.98 16.93
C PRO A 84 -9.59 9.70 15.62
N ALA A 85 -10.92 9.72 15.67
CA ALA A 85 -11.73 9.58 14.46
C ALA A 85 -11.41 10.72 13.48
N GLN A 86 -11.39 10.42 12.18
CA GLN A 86 -11.21 11.38 11.07
C GLN A 86 -9.82 12.06 10.97
N SER A 87 -8.74 11.38 11.30
CA SER A 87 -7.37 11.88 11.05
C SER A 87 -6.61 11.02 10.02
N PRO A 88 -6.96 11.09 8.72
CA PRO A 88 -6.22 10.39 7.66
C PRO A 88 -4.76 10.86 7.57
N ASP A 89 -4.49 12.14 7.88
CA ASP A 89 -3.16 12.75 7.86
C ASP A 89 -2.17 12.16 8.88
N LEU A 90 -2.68 11.41 9.86
CA LEU A 90 -1.87 10.80 10.90
C LEU A 90 -1.49 9.36 10.57
N ASN A 91 -2.04 8.73 9.53
CA ASN A 91 -1.81 7.32 9.27
C ASN A 91 -0.42 7.10 8.62
N PRO A 92 0.59 6.63 9.36
CA PRO A 92 1.93 6.54 8.82
C PRO A 92 2.04 5.48 7.72
N ILE A 93 1.09 4.53 7.61
CA ILE A 93 1.15 3.56 6.51
C ILE A 93 0.96 4.21 5.14
N GLU A 94 0.21 5.32 5.04
CA GLU A 94 0.00 6.02 3.76
C GLU A 94 1.31 6.63 3.25
N ASN A 95 2.12 7.19 4.15
CA ASN A 95 3.45 7.70 3.80
C ASN A 95 4.40 6.57 3.37
N MET A 96 4.24 5.37 3.92
CA MET A 96 4.97 4.19 3.45
C MET A 96 4.51 3.77 2.05
N TRP A 97 3.20 3.79 1.77
CA TRP A 97 2.67 3.49 0.44
C TRP A 97 3.11 4.49 -0.62
N GLN A 98 3.13 5.80 -0.29
CA GLN A 98 3.67 6.82 -1.17
C GLN A 98 5.15 6.58 -1.50
N GLU A 99 5.96 6.15 -0.52
CA GLU A 99 7.36 5.82 -0.75
C GLU A 99 7.53 4.57 -1.64
N VAL A 100 6.65 3.56 -1.50
CA VAL A 100 6.61 2.40 -2.43
C VAL A 100 6.25 2.86 -3.83
N GLU A 101 5.19 3.65 -3.99
CA GLU A 101 4.75 4.15 -5.29
C GLU A 101 5.84 4.98 -5.96
N ARG A 102 6.49 5.88 -5.21
CA ARG A 102 7.61 6.69 -5.68
C ARG A 102 8.77 5.81 -6.19
N ARG A 103 9.07 4.71 -5.50
CA ARG A 103 10.11 3.77 -5.94
C ARG A 103 9.72 3.02 -7.21
N LEU A 104 8.46 2.63 -7.35
CA LEU A 104 7.94 2.01 -8.56
C LEU A 104 7.97 2.97 -9.75
N GLN A 105 7.61 4.24 -9.54
CA GLN A 105 7.62 5.27 -10.57
C GLN A 105 9.04 5.59 -11.07
N ASN A 106 10.05 5.54 -10.18
CA ASN A 106 11.45 5.76 -10.52
C ASN A 106 12.19 4.50 -10.98
N SER A 107 11.51 3.35 -11.04
CA SER A 107 12.09 2.11 -11.57
C SER A 107 12.26 2.22 -13.09
N PRO A 108 13.39 1.77 -13.66
CA PRO A 108 13.62 1.84 -15.11
C PRO A 108 12.59 1.01 -15.89
N ASP A 109 12.12 -0.10 -15.32
CA ASP A 109 11.16 -1.00 -15.96
C ASP A 109 9.77 -0.88 -15.34
N LYS A 110 8.76 -0.55 -16.17
CA LYS A 110 7.35 -0.59 -15.77
C LYS A 110 6.88 -2.04 -15.59
N PRO A 111 5.96 -2.32 -14.64
CA PRO A 111 5.41 -3.65 -14.47
C PRO A 111 4.60 -4.07 -15.70
N THR A 112 4.90 -5.24 -16.24
CA THR A 112 4.24 -5.78 -17.44
C THR A 112 3.21 -6.88 -17.14
N SER A 113 3.21 -7.41 -15.91
CA SER A 113 2.29 -8.43 -15.43
C SER A 113 1.95 -8.22 -13.95
N ILE A 114 0.89 -8.88 -13.46
CA ILE A 114 0.53 -8.87 -12.04
C ILE A 114 1.66 -9.47 -11.19
N ASP A 115 2.29 -10.55 -11.65
CA ASP A 115 3.39 -11.20 -10.94
C ASP A 115 4.63 -10.30 -10.87
N ASP A 116 4.92 -9.55 -11.94
CA ASP A 116 6.02 -8.57 -11.95
C ASP A 116 5.69 -7.37 -11.04
N LEU A 117 4.44 -6.88 -11.06
CA LEU A 117 3.97 -5.85 -10.16
C LEU A 117 4.13 -6.29 -8.69
N GLU A 118 3.70 -7.51 -8.36
CA GLU A 118 3.83 -8.08 -7.03
C GLU A 118 5.29 -8.09 -6.56
N LYS A 119 6.18 -8.66 -7.37
CA LYS A 119 7.62 -8.73 -7.06
C LYS A 119 8.23 -7.36 -6.86
N LYS A 120 7.89 -6.40 -7.73
CA LYS A 120 8.40 -5.02 -7.65
C LYS A 120 7.88 -4.29 -6.40
N VAL A 121 6.61 -4.44 -6.05
CA VAL A 121 6.01 -3.84 -4.84
C VAL A 121 6.68 -4.42 -3.59
N ILE A 122 6.85 -5.74 -3.53
CA ILE A 122 7.54 -6.42 -2.41
C ILE A 122 8.98 -5.94 -2.29
N ALA A 123 9.72 -5.88 -3.40
CA ALA A 123 11.11 -5.40 -3.41
C ALA A 123 11.20 -3.92 -2.98
N ALA A 124 10.28 -3.08 -3.47
CA ALA A 124 10.20 -1.68 -3.10
C ALA A 124 9.96 -1.53 -1.60
N TRP A 125 9.02 -2.28 -1.01
CA TRP A 125 8.73 -2.28 0.42
C TRP A 125 9.97 -2.60 1.25
N TYR A 126 10.65 -3.71 0.98
CA TYR A 126 11.82 -4.13 1.74
C TYR A 126 13.07 -3.29 1.49
N SER A 127 13.09 -2.48 0.44
CA SER A 127 14.17 -1.52 0.17
C SER A 127 14.04 -0.19 0.94
N ILE A 128 12.94 0.02 1.68
CA ILE A 128 12.72 1.26 2.44
C ILE A 128 13.72 1.34 3.62
N PRO A 129 14.55 2.39 3.70
CA PRO A 129 15.55 2.53 4.76
C PRO A 129 14.93 2.69 6.14
N CYS A 130 15.60 2.16 7.17
CA CYS A 130 15.16 2.30 8.57
C CYS A 130 14.98 3.75 9.02
N LYS A 131 15.88 4.62 8.58
CA LYS A 131 15.80 6.05 8.86
C LYS A 131 14.50 6.70 8.35
N PHE A 132 13.86 6.15 7.32
CA PHE A 132 12.59 6.67 6.82
C PHE A 132 11.45 6.34 7.78
N TYR A 133 11.22 5.04 8.05
CA TYR A 133 10.10 4.62 8.89
C TYR A 133 10.26 5.00 10.36
N CYS A 134 11.49 5.09 10.89
CA CYS A 134 11.72 5.62 12.24
C CYS A 134 11.33 7.11 12.33
N ARG A 135 11.74 7.95 11.38
CA ARG A 135 11.37 9.38 11.38
C ARG A 135 9.85 9.57 11.33
N LEU A 136 9.19 8.75 10.51
CA LEU A 136 7.75 8.77 10.36
C LEU A 136 7.01 8.42 11.66
N ILE A 137 7.44 7.36 12.35
CA ILE A 137 6.87 6.99 13.65
C ILE A 137 7.09 8.10 14.68
N ASN A 138 8.27 8.70 14.74
CA ASN A 138 8.52 9.83 15.63
C ASN A 138 7.57 11.00 15.37
N SER A 139 7.33 11.32 14.09
CA SER A 139 6.42 12.40 13.70
C SER A 139 4.99 12.11 14.17
N VAL A 140 4.48 10.90 13.92
CA VAL A 140 3.11 10.53 14.32
C VAL A 140 2.97 10.49 15.84
N VAL A 141 3.96 9.95 16.56
CA VAL A 141 3.97 9.96 18.04
C VAL A 141 3.95 11.40 18.57
N TYR A 142 4.71 12.32 17.96
CA TYR A 142 4.69 13.73 18.32
C TYR A 142 3.31 14.36 18.08
N GLN A 143 2.72 14.15 16.89
CA GLN A 143 1.41 14.68 16.55
C GLN A 143 0.30 14.19 17.49
N ILE A 144 0.30 12.89 17.82
CA ILE A 144 -0.65 12.30 18.76
C ILE A 144 -0.48 12.93 20.14
N ARG A 145 0.76 13.10 20.61
CA ARG A 145 1.03 13.74 21.91
C ARG A 145 0.50 15.16 21.97
N GLU A 146 0.76 15.97 20.94
CA GLU A 146 0.26 17.35 20.90
C GLU A 146 -1.27 17.40 20.84
N TYR A 147 -1.91 16.50 20.09
CA TYR A 147 -3.38 16.41 20.05
C TYR A 147 -4.00 16.19 21.43
N TYR A 148 -3.41 15.30 22.24
CA TYR A 148 -3.88 15.04 23.61
C TYR A 148 -3.45 16.10 24.62
N ARG A 149 -2.43 16.91 24.33
CA ARG A 149 -1.97 18.00 25.20
C ARG A 149 -2.89 19.22 25.18
N VAL A 150 -3.58 19.44 24.05
CA VAL A 150 -4.44 20.62 23.83
C VAL A 150 -5.94 20.34 24.09
N LYS A 151 -6.28 19.15 24.56
CA LYS A 151 -7.62 18.77 25.05
C LYS A 151 -7.63 18.76 26.56
#